data_AF-A0A9E2VJZ0-F1
#
_entry.id   AF-A0A9E2VJZ0-F1
#
_cell.length_a   1.000
_cell.length_b   1.000
_cell.length_c   1.000
_cell.angle_alpha   90.00
_cell.angle_beta   90.00
_cell.angle_gamma   90.00
#
_symmetry.space_group_name_H-M   'P 1'
#
loop_
_entity.id
_entity.type
_entity.pdbx_description
1 polymer ?
#
loop_
_entity_poly.entity_id
_entity_poly.type
_entity_poly.pdbx_seq_one_letter_code
_entity_poly.pdbx_strand_id
1 'polypeptide(L)'
;GAKDARYVPGQLELLGGTRGGPQRKYKELETDLTVADPAHPVVAGLEHFRIFDEFYYHLDLVQPSPRFHILLTARIDGRDEPVCWAWDRPDGGRSFGFVGIHFHRNWRRAEYRRLVVQGILWSLKFPVPQGGVDVNLDPRFLELKPPARSPHQGPPRPG
;
A
#
# COMPACT_ATOMS: atom_id res chain seq x y z
N GLY A 1 -9.35 7.65 4.53
CA GLY A 1 -9.44 8.72 3.52
C GLY A 1 -10.32 9.83 4.01
N ALA A 2 -9.97 11.09 3.71
CA ALA A 2 -10.78 12.24 4.08
C ALA A 2 -12.09 12.26 3.29
N LYS A 3 -13.22 12.10 3.98
CA LYS A 3 -14.55 12.28 3.36
C LYS A 3 -14.80 13.73 2.96
N ASP A 4 -14.17 14.67 3.65
CA ASP A 4 -14.29 16.09 3.44
C ASP A 4 -13.10 16.61 2.63
N ALA A 5 -13.39 17.23 1.48
CA ALA A 5 -12.41 17.70 0.51
C ALA A 5 -11.45 18.75 1.10
N ARG A 6 -11.86 19.48 2.15
CA ARG A 6 -11.02 20.51 2.78
C ARG A 6 -9.70 19.97 3.35
N TYR A 7 -9.62 18.66 3.65
CA TYR A 7 -8.42 18.03 4.18
C TYR A 7 -7.49 17.46 3.10
N VAL A 8 -7.94 17.41 1.85
CA VAL A 8 -7.15 16.82 0.75
C VAL A 8 -5.82 17.55 0.56
N PRO A 9 -5.73 18.90 0.54
CA PRO A 9 -4.46 19.59 0.35
C PRO A 9 -3.40 19.21 1.39
N GLY A 10 -3.75 19.21 2.68
CA GLY A 10 -2.81 18.84 3.75
C GLY A 10 -2.41 17.36 3.72
N GLN A 11 -3.30 16.48 3.27
CA GLN A 11 -2.95 15.07 3.06
C GLN A 11 -1.99 14.90 1.88
N LEU A 12 -2.16 15.65 0.79
CA LEU A 12 -1.24 15.62 -0.34
C LEU A 12 0.14 16.16 0.04
N GLU A 13 0.18 17.25 0.80
CA GLU A 13 1.44 17.82 1.30
C GLU A 13 2.22 16.80 2.14
N LEU A 14 1.53 16.09 3.05
CA LEU A 14 2.18 15.16 3.96
C LEU A 14 2.41 13.76 3.36
N LEU A 15 1.50 13.25 2.54
CA LEU A 15 1.51 11.85 2.11
C LEU A 15 1.83 11.67 0.63
N GLY A 16 1.73 12.71 -0.20
CA GLY A 16 1.90 12.61 -1.66
C GLY A 16 0.66 12.04 -2.39
N GLY A 17 -0.24 11.37 -1.68
CA GLY A 17 -1.45 10.80 -2.25
C GLY A 17 -2.52 10.53 -1.19
N THR A 18 -3.79 10.57 -1.58
CA THR A 18 -4.91 10.22 -0.70
C THR A 18 -6.13 9.75 -1.48
N ARG A 19 -7.00 9.03 -0.77
CA ARG A 19 -8.39 8.78 -1.20
C ARG A 19 -9.28 9.87 -0.61
N GLY A 20 -9.26 11.04 -1.24
CA GLY A 20 -10.05 12.21 -0.87
C GLY A 20 -11.35 12.34 -1.67
N GLY A 21 -12.28 13.15 -1.16
CA GLY A 21 -13.40 13.70 -1.95
C GLY A 21 -14.53 12.74 -2.38
N PRO A 22 -15.48 13.24 -3.20
CA PRO A 22 -16.66 12.50 -3.66
C PRO A 22 -16.36 11.43 -4.72
N GLN A 23 -15.24 11.54 -5.42
CA GLN A 23 -14.75 10.66 -6.49
C GLN A 23 -14.16 9.33 -6.01
N ARG A 24 -14.10 9.10 -4.69
CA ARG A 24 -13.53 7.89 -4.10
C ARG A 24 -14.15 6.63 -4.70
N LYS A 25 -13.30 5.71 -5.15
CA LYS A 25 -13.70 4.36 -5.55
C LYS A 25 -12.84 3.32 -4.85
N TYR A 26 -13.40 2.14 -4.70
CA TYR A 26 -12.70 0.97 -4.21
C TYR A 26 -13.18 -0.25 -4.97
N LYS A 27 -12.31 -1.24 -5.11
CA LYS A 27 -12.65 -2.52 -5.72
C LYS A 27 -11.82 -3.61 -5.08
N GLU A 28 -12.48 -4.67 -4.64
CA GLU A 28 -11.83 -5.93 -4.34
C GLU A 28 -11.62 -6.69 -5.66
N LEU A 29 -10.36 -7.00 -5.97
CA LEU A 29 -10.03 -7.79 -7.15
C LEU A 29 -8.69 -8.49 -6.96
N GLU A 30 -8.50 -9.58 -7.71
CA GLU A 30 -7.19 -10.16 -7.94
C GLU A 30 -6.54 -9.51 -9.16
N THR A 31 -5.32 -8.99 -9.00
CA THR A 31 -4.60 -8.30 -10.07
C THR A 31 -3.08 -8.34 -9.82
N ASP A 32 -2.31 -8.13 -10.88
CA ASP A 32 -0.85 -8.02 -10.80
C ASP A 32 -0.45 -6.61 -10.37
N LEU A 33 0.46 -6.52 -9.40
CA LEU A 33 1.17 -5.28 -9.10
C LEU A 33 2.41 -5.21 -9.98
N THR A 34 2.44 -4.19 -10.84
CA THR A 34 3.49 -3.96 -11.84
C THR A 34 4.43 -2.87 -11.36
N VAL A 35 5.74 -3.07 -11.51
CA VAL A 35 6.75 -2.07 -11.14
C VAL A 35 6.78 -0.95 -12.18
N ALA A 36 6.50 0.28 -11.74
CA ALA A 36 6.42 1.45 -12.61
C ALA A 36 7.72 2.28 -12.64
N ASP A 37 8.49 2.26 -11.55
CA ASP A 37 9.81 2.90 -11.46
C ASP A 37 10.86 1.92 -10.91
N PRO A 38 11.47 1.08 -11.76
CA PRO A 38 12.40 0.04 -11.32
C PRO A 38 13.73 0.59 -10.77
N ALA A 39 14.02 1.88 -10.96
CA ALA A 39 15.22 2.50 -10.41
C ALA A 39 15.06 2.91 -8.94
N HIS A 40 13.83 3.02 -8.45
CA HIS A 40 13.58 3.50 -7.10
C HIS A 40 13.95 2.45 -6.03
N PRO A 41 14.70 2.80 -4.96
CA PRO A 41 15.18 1.83 -3.97
C PRO A 41 14.08 1.00 -3.29
N VAL A 42 12.88 1.57 -3.13
CA VAL A 42 11.74 0.88 -2.50
C VAL A 42 11.30 -0.37 -3.27
N VAL A 43 11.56 -0.45 -4.57
CA VAL A 43 11.23 -1.62 -5.40
C VAL A 43 12.45 -2.46 -5.77
N ALA A 44 13.61 -2.20 -5.15
CA ALA A 44 14.80 -3.00 -5.34
C ALA A 44 14.51 -4.49 -5.03
N GLY A 45 14.86 -5.37 -5.96
CA GLY A 45 14.62 -6.82 -5.82
C GLY A 45 13.15 -7.22 -5.77
N LEU A 46 12.22 -6.37 -6.24
CA LEU A 46 10.83 -6.75 -6.46
C LEU A 46 10.60 -7.12 -7.92
N GLU A 47 9.98 -8.28 -8.13
CA GLU A 47 9.35 -8.66 -9.38
C GLU A 47 7.86 -8.29 -9.34
N HIS A 48 7.16 -8.44 -10.47
CA HIS A 48 5.70 -8.31 -10.49
C HIS A 48 5.07 -9.42 -9.66
N PHE A 49 4.04 -9.10 -8.87
CA PHE A 49 3.39 -10.08 -8.02
C PHE A 49 1.88 -9.92 -7.99
N ARG A 50 1.18 -11.05 -7.98
CA ARG A 50 -0.29 -11.10 -7.96
C ARG A 50 -0.84 -11.18 -6.56
N ILE A 51 -1.80 -10.31 -6.25
CA ILE A 51 -2.55 -10.32 -5.00
C ILE A 51 -4.03 -10.11 -5.25
N PHE A 52 -4.84 -10.57 -4.29
CA PHE A 52 -6.19 -10.08 -4.15
C PHE A 52 -6.23 -9.12 -2.96
N ASP A 53 -6.65 -7.90 -3.21
CA ASP A 53 -6.73 -6.84 -2.21
C ASP A 53 -7.95 -5.94 -2.45
N GLU A 54 -8.29 -5.09 -1.48
CA GLU A 54 -9.21 -3.97 -1.68
C GLU A 54 -8.39 -2.76 -2.15
N PHE A 55 -8.50 -2.40 -3.43
CA PHE A 55 -7.74 -1.29 -4.00
C PHE A 55 -8.58 -0.02 -4.06
N TYR A 56 -8.03 1.06 -3.49
CA TYR A 56 -8.50 2.42 -3.76
C TYR A 56 -7.85 2.95 -5.04
N TYR A 57 -8.67 3.49 -5.94
CA TYR A 57 -8.24 4.00 -7.24
C TYR A 57 -8.93 5.33 -7.57
N HIS A 58 -8.48 6.00 -8.63
CA HIS A 58 -8.71 7.45 -8.83
C HIS A 58 -8.24 8.28 -7.63
N LEU A 59 -7.01 8.02 -7.18
CA LEU A 59 -6.42 8.72 -6.05
C LEU A 59 -6.17 10.19 -6.41
N ASP A 60 -6.33 11.07 -5.43
CA ASP A 60 -5.74 12.40 -5.49
C ASP A 60 -4.24 12.23 -5.22
N LEU A 61 -3.40 12.70 -6.14
CA LEU A 61 -1.95 12.63 -6.02
C LEU A 61 -1.37 14.04 -6.16
N VAL A 62 -0.19 14.28 -5.58
CA VAL A 62 0.57 15.50 -5.87
C VAL A 62 0.89 15.57 -7.36
N GLN A 63 1.13 16.79 -7.85
CA GLN A 63 1.50 16.98 -9.25
C GLN A 63 2.81 16.25 -9.58
N PRO A 64 2.93 15.66 -10.79
CA PRO A 64 4.16 15.01 -11.23
C PRO A 64 5.37 15.93 -11.07
N SER A 65 6.43 15.39 -10.48
CA SER A 65 7.71 16.08 -10.32
C SER A 65 8.83 15.05 -10.12
N PRO A 66 10.11 15.44 -10.24
CA PRO A 66 11.24 14.54 -9.96
C PRO A 66 11.34 14.03 -8.51
N ARG A 67 10.47 14.49 -7.60
CA ARG A 67 10.40 14.07 -6.20
C ARG A 67 9.27 13.09 -5.93
N PHE A 68 8.38 12.88 -6.90
CA PHE A 68 7.21 12.02 -6.78
C PHE A 68 7.31 10.84 -7.74
N HIS A 69 7.26 9.63 -7.20
CA HIS A 69 7.44 8.41 -7.95
C HIS A 69 6.23 7.52 -7.76
N ILE A 70 5.63 7.08 -8.86
CA ILE A 70 4.72 5.92 -8.82
C ILE A 70 5.60 4.68 -8.83
N LEU A 71 5.46 3.87 -7.79
CA LEU A 71 6.27 2.67 -7.58
C LEU A 71 5.59 1.45 -8.17
N LEU A 72 4.29 1.29 -7.92
CA LEU A 72 3.49 0.17 -8.41
C LEU A 72 2.16 0.64 -8.99
N THR A 73 1.73 -0.02 -10.07
CA THR A 73 0.40 0.11 -10.66
C THR A 73 -0.36 -1.22 -10.61
N ALA A 74 -1.69 -1.14 -10.65
CA ALA A 74 -2.58 -2.29 -10.77
C ALA A 74 -3.57 -2.07 -11.92
N ARG A 75 -3.88 -3.12 -12.69
CA ARG A 75 -4.90 -3.05 -13.74
C ARG A 75 -6.29 -3.07 -13.12
N ILE A 76 -7.01 -1.94 -13.13
CA ILE A 76 -8.36 -1.79 -12.58
C ILE A 76 -9.24 -1.12 -13.64
N ASP A 77 -10.38 -1.75 -13.96
CA ASP A 77 -11.35 -1.25 -14.95
C ASP A 77 -10.71 -0.84 -16.30
N GLY A 78 -9.72 -1.63 -16.74
CA GLY A 78 -9.02 -1.41 -18.01
C GLY A 78 -7.99 -0.27 -17.99
N ARG A 79 -7.58 0.20 -16.81
CA ARG A 79 -6.55 1.24 -16.63
C ARG A 79 -5.49 0.79 -15.64
N ASP A 80 -4.28 1.31 -15.81
CA ASP A 80 -3.18 1.07 -14.88
C ASP A 80 -3.24 2.16 -13.81
N GLU A 81 -3.86 1.82 -12.68
CA GLU A 81 -4.09 2.75 -11.58
C GLU A 81 -2.88 2.73 -10.63
N PRO A 82 -2.37 3.89 -10.19
CA PRO A 82 -1.35 3.95 -9.15
C PRO A 82 -1.86 3.36 -7.84
N VAL A 83 -1.09 2.43 -7.27
CA VAL A 83 -1.43 1.80 -5.98
C VAL A 83 -0.33 1.95 -4.94
N CYS A 84 0.88 2.34 -5.36
CA CYS A 84 2.02 2.57 -4.48
C CYS A 84 2.86 3.74 -4.99
N TRP A 85 3.34 4.61 -4.09
CA TRP A 85 4.15 5.77 -4.44
C TRP A 85 5.20 6.11 -3.37
N ALA A 86 6.18 6.92 -3.78
CA ALA A 86 7.17 7.56 -2.94
C ALA A 86 7.18 9.08 -3.19
N TRP A 87 7.30 9.85 -2.10
CA TRP A 87 7.29 11.31 -2.14
C TRP A 87 8.41 11.89 -1.28
N ASP A 88 9.42 12.49 -1.90
CA ASP A 88 10.44 13.32 -1.23
C ASP A 88 9.85 14.72 -0.99
N ARG A 89 9.46 14.98 0.26
CA ARG A 89 8.74 16.20 0.64
C ARG A 89 9.64 17.44 0.59
N PRO A 90 9.09 18.63 0.27
CA PRO A 90 9.86 19.88 0.27
C PRO A 90 10.56 20.22 1.59
N ASP A 91 10.01 19.77 2.72
CA ASP A 91 10.59 19.95 4.06
C ASP A 91 11.72 18.95 4.39
N GLY A 92 12.11 18.11 3.42
CA GLY A 92 13.14 17.09 3.58
C GLY A 92 12.63 15.79 4.19
N GLY A 93 11.34 15.65 4.49
CA GLY A 93 10.73 14.38 4.87
C GLY A 93 10.53 13.44 3.68
N ARG A 94 10.19 12.18 3.96
CA ARG A 94 9.83 11.18 2.96
C ARG A 94 8.53 10.50 3.32
N SER A 95 7.69 10.25 2.31
CA SER A 95 6.41 9.57 2.50
C SER A 95 6.28 8.43 1.50
N PHE A 96 6.05 7.23 2.05
CA PHE A 96 5.71 6.03 1.30
C PHE A 96 4.21 5.78 1.45
N GLY A 97 3.52 5.60 0.33
CA GLY A 97 2.10 5.27 0.31
C GLY A 97 1.84 3.99 -0.45
N PHE A 98 0.95 3.15 0.10
CA PHE A 98 0.49 1.92 -0.51
C PHE A 98 -0.98 1.70 -0.13
N VAL A 99 -1.85 1.47 -1.11
CA VAL A 99 -3.31 1.31 -0.88
C VAL A 99 -3.75 -0.12 -0.59
N GLY A 100 -2.83 -1.09 -0.62
CA GLY A 100 -3.12 -2.46 -0.17
C GLY A 100 -3.27 -2.54 1.35
N ILE A 101 -3.15 -3.76 1.87
CA ILE A 101 -3.11 -4.21 3.27
C ILE A 101 -4.48 -4.58 3.87
N HIS A 102 -5.49 -4.80 3.01
CA HIS A 102 -6.81 -5.23 3.48
C HIS A 102 -6.82 -6.71 3.90
N PHE A 103 -6.27 -7.60 3.06
CA PHE A 103 -6.34 -9.04 3.32
C PHE A 103 -5.03 -9.61 3.88
N HIS A 104 -5.14 -10.22 5.07
CA HIS A 104 -4.00 -10.82 5.80
C HIS A 104 -3.21 -11.85 4.99
N ARG A 105 -3.86 -12.57 4.07
CA ARG A 105 -3.20 -13.59 3.23
C ARG A 105 -2.02 -13.03 2.42
N ASN A 106 -2.03 -11.74 2.08
CA ASN A 106 -0.99 -11.12 1.27
C ASN A 106 0.35 -11.08 2.00
N TRP A 107 0.37 -11.13 3.34
CA TRP A 107 1.61 -11.24 4.12
C TRP A 107 2.39 -12.54 3.89
N ARG A 108 1.76 -13.59 3.35
CA ARG A 108 2.47 -14.83 2.97
C ARG A 108 3.41 -14.61 1.78
N ARG A 109 3.19 -13.57 0.96
CA ARG A 109 4.06 -13.17 -0.16
C ARG A 109 5.33 -12.50 0.38
N ALA A 110 6.49 -12.86 -0.14
CA ALA A 110 7.76 -12.24 0.27
C ALA A 110 7.90 -10.83 -0.32
N GLU A 111 7.42 -10.64 -1.55
CA GLU A 111 7.37 -9.39 -2.31
C GLU A 111 6.57 -8.32 -1.56
N TYR A 112 5.42 -8.72 -0.99
CA TYR A 112 4.55 -7.84 -0.21
C TYR A 112 5.21 -7.35 1.07
N ARG A 113 5.84 -8.28 1.82
CA ARG A 113 6.62 -7.95 3.01
C ARG A 113 7.81 -7.05 2.68
N ARG A 114 8.55 -7.39 1.63
CA ARG A 114 9.71 -6.63 1.18
C ARG A 114 9.33 -5.21 0.79
N LEU A 115 8.26 -5.03 0.01
CA LEU A 115 7.74 -3.71 -0.35
C LEU A 115 7.50 -2.84 0.90
N VAL A 116 6.75 -3.36 1.88
CA VAL A 116 6.39 -2.61 3.10
C VAL A 116 7.65 -2.27 3.92
N VAL A 117 8.54 -3.25 4.14
CA VAL A 117 9.77 -3.04 4.90
C VAL A 117 10.68 -2.01 4.21
N GLN A 118 10.82 -2.09 2.89
CA GLN A 118 11.63 -1.15 2.11
C GLN A 118 11.03 0.26 2.11
N GLY A 119 9.70 0.38 2.02
CA GLY A 119 8.99 1.65 2.16
C GLY A 119 9.25 2.31 3.52
N ILE A 120 9.25 1.53 4.60
CA ILE A 120 9.58 2.01 5.96
C ILE A 120 11.03 2.48 6.02
N LEU A 121 12.00 1.65 5.61
CA LEU A 121 13.42 2.00 5.65
C LEU A 121 13.72 3.26 4.83
N TRP A 122 13.18 3.33 3.61
CA TRP A 122 13.37 4.48 2.73
C TRP A 122 12.78 5.76 3.33
N SER A 123 11.58 5.69 3.93
CA SER A 123 10.93 6.82 4.60
C SER A 123 11.74 7.33 5.80
N LEU A 124 12.41 6.42 6.50
CA LEU A 124 13.33 6.72 7.60
C LEU A 124 14.74 7.13 7.13
N LYS A 125 14.98 7.24 5.82
CA LYS A 125 16.28 7.55 5.20
C LYS A 125 17.37 6.51 5.49
N PHE A 126 17.00 5.29 5.84
CA PHE A 126 17.94 4.17 5.87
C PHE A 126 18.23 3.67 4.45
N PRO A 127 19.43 3.11 4.21
CA PRO A 127 19.74 2.49 2.93
C PRO A 127 18.84 1.27 2.69
N VAL A 128 18.41 1.09 1.45
CA VAL A 128 17.75 -0.13 0.99
C VAL A 128 18.76 -0.94 0.16
N PRO A 129 19.00 -2.24 0.46
CA PRO A 129 19.91 -3.07 -0.31
C PRO A 129 19.48 -3.19 -1.77
N GLN A 130 20.44 -3.17 -2.71
CA GLN A 130 20.16 -3.27 -4.14
C GLN A 130 19.51 -4.61 -4.53
N GLY A 131 19.84 -5.71 -3.84
CA GLY A 131 19.19 -7.01 -4.01
C GLY A 131 17.84 -7.14 -3.31
N GLY A 132 17.38 -6.08 -2.65
CA GLY A 132 16.20 -6.07 -1.79
C GLY A 132 16.48 -6.57 -0.38
N VAL A 133 15.60 -6.18 0.55
CA VAL A 133 15.69 -6.59 1.97
C VAL A 133 15.33 -8.07 2.12
N ASP A 134 16.11 -8.80 2.91
CA ASP A 134 15.73 -10.14 3.37
C ASP A 134 14.57 -10.02 4.36
N VAL A 135 13.46 -10.65 4.02
CA VAL A 135 12.21 -10.67 4.80
C VAL A 135 11.82 -12.08 5.21
N ASN A 136 12.77 -13.02 5.19
CA ASN A 136 12.57 -14.35 5.71
C ASN A 136 12.09 -14.28 7.17
N LEU A 137 10.97 -14.93 7.44
CA LEU A 137 10.42 -15.06 8.78
C LEU A 137 9.72 -16.41 8.90
N ASP A 138 9.68 -16.93 10.11
CA ASP A 138 8.99 -18.17 10.40
C ASP A 138 7.48 -18.00 10.11
N PRO A 139 6.87 -18.81 9.21
CA PRO A 139 5.47 -18.65 8.83
C PRO A 139 4.49 -18.63 10.01
N ARG A 140 4.86 -19.19 11.16
CA ARG A 140 4.06 -19.13 12.40
C ARG A 140 3.77 -17.70 12.86
N PHE A 141 4.63 -16.73 12.55
CA PHE A 141 4.37 -15.32 12.84
C PHE A 141 3.28 -14.70 11.95
N LEU A 142 2.89 -15.37 10.86
CA LEU A 142 1.78 -14.97 9.99
C LEU A 142 0.46 -15.65 10.37
N GLU A 143 0.43 -16.51 11.37
CA GLU A 143 -0.81 -17.21 11.73
C GLU A 143 -1.70 -16.30 12.59
N LEU A 144 -2.93 -16.08 12.12
CA LEU A 144 -3.93 -15.37 12.90
C LEU A 144 -4.40 -16.26 14.04
N LYS A 145 -4.42 -15.71 15.25
CA LYS A 145 -5.12 -16.36 16.35
C LYS A 145 -6.62 -16.38 16.03
N PRO A 146 -7.35 -17.45 16.36
CA PRO A 146 -8.80 -17.42 16.28
C PRO A 146 -9.31 -16.21 17.07
N PRO A 147 -10.37 -15.53 16.60
CA PRO A 147 -10.97 -14.47 17.40
C PRO A 147 -11.32 -15.02 18.78
N ALA A 148 -10.96 -14.29 19.84
CA ALA A 148 -11.44 -14.62 21.16
C ALA A 148 -12.97 -14.71 21.10
N ARG A 149 -13.56 -15.80 21.62
CA ARG A 149 -15.03 -15.90 21.72
C ARG A 149 -15.51 -14.67 22.51
N SER A 150 -16.27 -13.82 21.85
CA SER A 150 -16.86 -12.67 22.51
C SER A 150 -17.88 -13.18 23.53
N PRO A 151 -17.84 -12.78 24.82
CA PRO A 151 -18.81 -13.21 25.82
C PRO A 151 -20.24 -12.75 25.52
N HIS A 152 -20.44 -11.92 24.49
CA HIS A 152 -21.73 -11.34 24.11
C HIS A 152 -22.40 -12.00 22.89
N GLN A 153 -21.89 -13.11 22.37
CA GLN A 153 -22.68 -13.92 21.44
C GLN A 153 -23.73 -14.71 22.23
N GLY A 154 -24.86 -14.06 22.50
CA GLY A 154 -26.05 -14.72 23.01
C GLY A 154 -26.49 -15.88 22.09
N PRO A 155 -27.29 -16.82 22.61
CA PRO A 155 -27.69 -18.00 21.84
C PRO A 155 -28.36 -17.59 20.52
N PRO A 156 -28.19 -18.37 19.44
CA PRO A 156 -28.83 -18.09 18.16
C PRO A 156 -30.36 -18.00 18.36
N ARG A 157 -30.99 -17.03 17.70
CA ARG A 157 -32.45 -16.91 17.73
C ARG A 157 -33.07 -18.16 17.08
N PRO A 158 -34.08 -18.79 17.70
CA PRO A 158 -34.83 -19.85 17.04
C PRO A 158 -35.52 -19.26 15.80
N GLY A 159 -35.46 -20.02 14.69
CA GLY A 159 -36.10 -19.70 13.42
C GLY A 159 -37.59 -19.95 13.42
#